data_AF-A0A947UM28-F1
#
_entry.id   AF-A0A947UM28-F1
#
_cell.length_a   1.000
_cell.length_b   1.000
_cell.length_c   1.000
_cell.angle_alpha   90.00
_cell.angle_beta   90.00
_cell.angle_gamma   90.00
#
_symmetry.space_group_name_H-M   'P 1'
#
loop_
_entity.id
_entity.type
_entity.pdbx_description
1 polymer ?
#
loop_
_entity_poly.entity_id
_entity_poly.type
_entity_poly.pdbx_seq_one_letter_code
_entity_poly.pdbx_strand_id
1 'polypeptide(L)'
;MPQRDQEIALLREEVEMLMGERQALLRVAGASAVMIASMDSKRLPVGAIESADLVATTINDLSEETLQDALAAVNAEIEEDSKAA
;
A
#
# COMPACT_ATOMS: atom_id res chain seq x y z
N MET A 1 14.33 -18.73 -31.34
CA MET A 1 14.68 -17.46 -32.00
C MET A 1 15.24 -16.58 -30.89
N PRO A 2 16.56 -16.41 -30.78
CA PRO A 2 17.20 -15.84 -29.59
C PRO A 2 16.69 -14.44 -29.20
N GLN A 3 16.20 -13.66 -30.18
CA GLN A 3 15.59 -12.35 -29.95
C GLN A 3 14.26 -12.42 -29.16
N ARG A 4 13.41 -13.42 -29.43
CA ARG A 4 12.17 -13.64 -28.67
C ARG A 4 12.45 -14.02 -27.22
N ASP A 5 13.46 -14.87 -27.01
CA ASP A 5 13.83 -15.31 -25.66
C ASP A 5 14.39 -14.13 -24.84
N GLN A 6 15.08 -13.20 -25.50
CA GLN A 6 15.58 -11.97 -24.88
C GLN A 6 14.48 -10.95 -24.57
N GLU A 7 13.51 -10.76 -25.48
CA GLU A 7 12.31 -9.93 -25.21
C GLU A 7 11.50 -10.47 -24.03
N ILE A 8 11.33 -11.80 -23.95
CA ILE A 8 10.63 -12.44 -22.82
C ILE A 8 11.38 -12.21 -21.50
N ALA A 9 12.72 -12.26 -21.52
CA ALA A 9 13.52 -12.00 -20.32
C ALA A 9 13.34 -10.55 -19.82
N LEU A 10 13.41 -9.57 -20.73
CA LEU A 10 13.22 -8.16 -20.40
C LEU A 10 11.81 -7.87 -19.87
N LEU A 11 10.78 -8.46 -20.48
CA LEU A 11 9.39 -8.29 -20.01
C LEU A 11 9.19 -8.90 -18.61
N ARG A 12 9.85 -10.00 -18.29
CA ARG A 12 9.77 -10.60 -16.95
C ARG A 12 10.40 -9.71 -15.90
N GLU A 13 11.57 -9.16 -16.19
CA GLU A 13 12.26 -8.22 -15.29
C GLU A 13 11.41 -6.98 -15.02
N GLU A 14 10.78 -6.42 -16.05
CA GLU A 14 9.87 -5.28 -15.91
C GLU A 14 8.65 -5.61 -15.04
N VAL A 15 8.03 -6.78 -15.25
CA VAL A 15 6.89 -7.22 -14.42
C VAL A 15 7.32 -7.43 -12.97
N GLU A 16 8.49 -8.01 -12.72
CA GLU A 16 9.01 -8.19 -11.36
C GLU A 16 9.25 -6.85 -10.67
N MET A 17 9.80 -5.87 -11.39
CA MET A 17 9.95 -4.50 -10.90
C MET A 17 8.60 -3.86 -10.56
N LEU A 18 7.62 -3.95 -11.46
CA LEU A 18 6.27 -3.42 -11.24
C LEU A 18 5.56 -4.10 -10.06
N MET A 19 5.76 -5.41 -9.86
CA MET A 19 5.22 -6.13 -8.71
C MET A 19 5.86 -5.65 -7.41
N GLY A 20 7.17 -5.37 -7.41
CA GLY A 20 7.88 -4.78 -6.28
C GLY A 20 7.33 -3.39 -5.91
N GLU A 21 7.13 -2.53 -6.90
CA GLU A 21 6.58 -1.19 -6.69
C GLU A 21 5.12 -1.25 -6.19
N ARG A 22 4.30 -2.16 -6.76
CA ARG A 22 2.93 -2.40 -6.28
C ARG A 22 2.94 -2.78 -4.80
N GLN A 23 3.86 -3.64 -4.37
CA GLN A 23 3.95 -4.04 -2.97
C GLN A 23 4.30 -2.85 -2.06
N ALA A 24 5.21 -1.97 -2.50
CA ALA A 24 5.54 -0.74 -1.76
C ALA A 24 4.33 0.19 -1.62
N LEU A 25 3.56 0.39 -2.69
CA LEU A 25 2.34 1.20 -2.67
C LEU A 25 1.26 0.60 -1.77
N LEU A 26 1.08 -0.72 -1.80
CA LEU A 26 0.15 -1.42 -0.91
C LEU A 26 0.48 -1.20 0.57
N ARG A 27 1.77 -1.23 0.94
CA ARG A 27 2.19 -0.93 2.31
C ARG A 27 1.85 0.51 2.71
N VAL A 28 2.13 1.48 1.84
CA VAL A 28 1.81 2.89 2.11
C VAL A 28 0.30 3.09 2.26
N ALA A 29 -0.49 2.49 1.38
CA ALA A 29 -1.96 2.55 1.44
C ALA A 29 -2.49 1.91 2.74
N GLY A 30 -1.98 0.73 3.10
CA GLY A 30 -2.36 0.04 4.33
C GLY A 30 -2.01 0.83 5.58
N ALA A 31 -0.82 1.44 5.61
CA ALA A 31 -0.35 2.21 6.76
C ALA A 31 -1.19 3.48 6.94
N SER A 32 -1.54 4.11 5.81
CA SER A 32 -2.47 5.25 5.79
C SER A 32 -3.86 4.85 6.27
N ALA A 33 -4.36 3.67 5.90
CA ALA A 33 -5.66 3.17 6.36
C ALA A 33 -5.69 2.89 7.86
N VAL A 34 -4.65 2.23 8.41
CA VAL A 34 -4.50 2.02 9.85
C VAL A 34 -4.39 3.35 10.58
N MET A 35 -3.63 4.30 10.05
CA MET A 35 -3.50 5.64 10.61
C MET A 35 -4.87 6.34 10.67
N ILE A 36 -5.60 6.44 9.55
CA ILE A 36 -6.95 7.04 9.52
C ILE A 36 -7.90 6.33 10.49
N ALA A 37 -7.87 4.99 10.56
CA ALA A 37 -8.71 4.22 11.47
C ALA A 37 -8.40 4.48 12.96
N SER A 38 -7.15 4.85 13.28
CA SER A 38 -6.71 5.18 14.63
C SER A 38 -6.94 6.66 15.03
N MET A 39 -7.31 7.52 14.08
CA MET A 39 -7.46 8.96 14.31
C MET A 39 -8.79 9.30 14.99
N ASP A 40 -8.75 10.22 15.96
CA ASP A 40 -9.94 10.84 16.53
C ASP A 40 -10.26 12.15 15.79
N SER A 41 -11.31 12.12 14.98
CA SER A 41 -11.75 13.27 14.16
C SER A 41 -12.10 14.50 15.00
N LYS A 42 -12.44 14.34 16.29
CA LYS A 42 -12.74 15.48 17.19
C LYS A 42 -11.48 16.20 17.67
N ARG A 43 -10.32 15.56 17.54
CA ARG A 43 -9.03 16.07 18.01
C ARG A 43 -8.09 16.44 16.87
N LEU A 44 -8.56 16.32 15.63
CA LEU A 44 -7.77 16.61 14.45
C LEU A 44 -7.56 18.13 14.30
N PRO A 45 -6.32 18.63 14.13
CA PRO A 45 -6.09 20.04 13.85
C PRO A 45 -6.80 20.46 12.55
N VAL A 46 -7.38 21.66 12.53
CA VAL A 46 -8.15 22.16 11.37
C VAL A 46 -7.35 22.09 10.08
N GLY A 47 -6.04 22.41 10.12
CA GLY A 47 -5.16 22.35 8.96
C GLY A 47 -4.88 20.93 8.43
N ALA A 48 -5.21 19.88 9.18
CA ALA A 48 -5.03 18.49 8.75
C ALA A 48 -6.34 17.83 8.27
N ILE A 49 -7.49 18.51 8.42
CA ILE A 49 -8.81 17.95 8.07
C ILE A 49 -8.87 17.61 6.58
N GLU A 50 -8.51 18.55 5.70
CA GLU A 50 -8.56 18.33 4.25
C GLU A 50 -7.63 17.19 3.80
N SER A 51 -6.44 17.09 4.39
CA SER A 51 -5.50 16.01 4.07
C SER A 51 -6.01 14.65 4.56
N ALA A 52 -6.59 14.59 5.76
CA ALA A 52 -7.19 13.36 6.28
C ALA A 52 -8.41 12.92 5.46
N ASP A 53 -9.24 13.86 5.03
CA ASP A 53 -10.40 13.60 4.18
C ASP A 53 -10.00 13.09 2.79
N LEU A 54 -8.94 13.67 2.19
CA LEU A 54 -8.39 13.19 0.93
C LEU A 54 -7.86 11.76 1.05
N VAL A 55 -7.12 11.44 2.11
CA VAL A 55 -6.61 10.08 2.35
C VAL A 55 -7.77 9.11 2.58
N ALA A 56 -8.75 9.47 3.42
CA ALA A 56 -9.92 8.62 3.66
C ALA A 56 -10.72 8.35 2.37
N THR A 57 -10.93 9.38 1.54
CA THR A 57 -11.65 9.26 0.27
C THR A 57 -10.90 8.35 -0.70
N THR A 58 -9.60 8.59 -0.90
CA THR A 58 -8.78 7.77 -1.81
C THR A 58 -8.64 6.32 -1.36
N ILE A 59 -8.63 6.05 -0.04
CA ILE A 59 -8.69 4.69 0.50
C ILE A 59 -10.03 4.03 0.21
N ASN A 60 -11.14 4.76 0.36
CA ASN A 60 -12.49 4.24 0.08
C ASN A 60 -12.74 3.98 -1.42
N ASP A 61 -11.99 4.64 -2.29
CA ASP A 61 -12.04 4.41 -3.75
C ASP A 61 -11.27 3.17 -4.20
N LEU A 62 -10.45 2.56 -3.32
CA LEU A 62 -9.79 1.29 -3.62
C LEU A 62 -10.81 0.15 -3.73
N SER A 63 -10.51 -0.85 -4.56
CA SER A 63 -11.30 -2.08 -4.53
C SER A 63 -11.13 -2.78 -3.18
N GLU A 64 -12.17 -3.50 -2.75
CA GLU A 64 -12.13 -4.26 -1.49
C GLU A 64 -10.93 -5.22 -1.45
N GLU A 65 -10.64 -5.92 -2.55
CA GLU A 65 -9.47 -6.78 -2.69
C GLU A 65 -8.16 -6.02 -2.51
N THR A 66 -8.01 -4.84 -3.13
CA THR A 66 -6.80 -4.02 -3.01
C THR A 66 -6.62 -3.50 -1.58
N LEU A 67 -7.71 -3.12 -0.93
CA LEU A 67 -7.67 -2.68 0.47
C LEU A 67 -7.29 -3.83 1.41
N GLN A 68 -7.80 -5.04 1.16
CA GLN A 68 -7.41 -6.23 1.91
C GLN A 68 -5.93 -6.56 1.72
N ASP A 69 -5.43 -6.52 0.48
CA ASP A 69 -4.01 -6.70 0.15
C ASP A 69 -3.14 -5.67 0.90
N ALA A 70 -3.55 -4.40 0.91
CA ALA A 70 -2.85 -3.31 1.57
C ALA A 70 -2.78 -3.49 3.09
N LEU A 71 -3.90 -3.84 3.73
CA LEU A 71 -3.96 -4.12 5.16
C LEU A 71 -3.16 -5.36 5.56
N ALA A 72 -3.17 -6.41 4.73
CA ALA A 72 -2.37 -7.61 4.94
C ALA A 72 -0.86 -7.31 4.86
N ALA A 73 -0.45 -6.49 3.89
CA ALA A 73 0.95 -6.09 3.74
C ALA A 73 1.50 -5.37 4.98
N VAL A 74 0.68 -4.58 5.67
CA VAL A 74 1.08 -3.85 6.88
C VAL A 74 0.99 -4.69 8.14
N ASN A 75 -0.05 -5.51 8.28
CA ASN A 75 -0.14 -6.42 9.43
C ASN A 75 1.04 -7.40 9.48
N ALA A 76 1.53 -7.86 8.32
CA ALA A 76 2.72 -8.69 8.24
C ALA A 76 3.96 -7.98 8.81
N GLU A 77 4.17 -6.70 8.51
CA GLU A 77 5.30 -5.92 9.05
C GLU A 77 5.17 -5.67 10.56
N ILE A 78 3.96 -5.32 11.04
CA ILE A 78 3.73 -5.09 12.48
C ILE A 78 3.97 -6.38 13.28
N GLU A 79 3.56 -7.54 12.76
CA GLU A 79 3.83 -8.83 13.39
C GLU A 79 5.31 -9.22 13.37
N GLU A 80 6.05 -8.89 12.31
CA GLU A 80 7.50 -9.11 12.21
C GLU A 80 8.27 -8.25 13.22
N ASP A 81 7.94 -6.95 13.32
CA ASP A 81 8.55 -6.03 14.29
C ASP A 81 8.28 -6.46 15.75
N SER A 82 7.07 -6.95 16.04
CA SER A 82 6.68 -7.44 17.36
C SER A 82 7.43 -8.72 17.78
N LYS A 83 7.81 -9.58 16.82
CA LYS A 83 8.59 -10.80 17.08
C LYS A 83 10.10 -10.52 17.21
N ALA A 84 10.57 -9.36 16.76
CA ALA A 84 11.98 -8.96 16.80
C ALA A 84 12.36 -8.17 18.08
N ALA A 85 11.38 -7.78 18.91
CA ALA A 85 11.54 -7.05 20.17
C ALA A 85 11.47 -7.97 21.40
#